data_AF-A0A430KRF8-F1
#
_entry.id   AF-A0A430KRF8-F1
#
_cell.length_a   1.000
_cell.length_b   1.000
_cell.length_c   1.000
_cell.angle_alpha   90.00
_cell.angle_beta   90.00
_cell.angle_gamma   90.00
#
_symmetry.space_group_name_H-M   'P 1'
#
loop_
_entity.id
_entity.type
_entity.pdbx_description
1 polymer ?
#
loop_
_entity_poly.entity_id
_entity_poly.type
_entity_poly.pdbx_seq_one_letter_code
_entity_poly.pdbx_strand_id
1 'polypeptide(L)'
;MEENSVWIIGIVALLAGALIGYLMGRSGDTSSQKKLTNELNEAQRDLSDYKEKINGHFEKTAELVNNLTESYKQVHQHLAQGSETLCMGVHSPDKLNSDAKPQIEEQPQTEPEEAKDDIEPTEAAKPEDEPVVIEPPRDYAPKKADEEGTLSDKFGLKKKSDSEEEELQDVIPPILKDQIPHTSDSVKKPAS
;
A
#
# COMPACT_ATOMS: atom_id res chain seq x y z
N MET A 1 43.66 -49.60 -48.91
CA MET A 1 44.37 -48.57 -48.11
C MET A 1 43.43 -47.46 -47.64
N GLU A 2 42.29 -47.24 -48.31
CA GLU A 2 41.37 -46.13 -47.98
C GLU A 2 40.56 -46.34 -46.68
N GLU A 3 40.16 -47.58 -46.36
CA GLU A 3 39.40 -47.91 -45.13
C GLU A 3 40.11 -47.49 -43.84
N ASN A 4 41.41 -47.74 -43.73
CA ASN A 4 42.21 -47.36 -42.56
C ASN A 4 42.36 -45.84 -42.44
N SER A 5 42.45 -45.13 -43.57
CA SER A 5 42.58 -43.67 -43.59
C SER A 5 41.31 -42.98 -43.09
N VAL A 6 40.12 -43.50 -43.43
CA VAL A 6 38.84 -42.95 -42.98
C VAL A 6 38.69 -43.07 -41.46
N TRP A 7 39.01 -44.24 -40.87
CA TRP A 7 38.93 -44.42 -39.42
C TRP A 7 39.96 -43.57 -38.65
N ILE A 8 41.19 -43.45 -39.17
CA ILE A 8 42.24 -42.62 -38.57
C ILE A 8 41.85 -41.13 -38.60
N ILE A 9 41.30 -40.65 -39.72
CA ILE A 9 40.82 -39.26 -39.85
C ILE A 9 39.70 -38.97 -38.85
N GLY A 10 38.78 -39.91 -38.64
CA GLY A 10 37.72 -39.78 -37.63
C GLY A 10 38.26 -39.62 -36.21
N ILE A 11 39.26 -40.42 -35.83
CA ILE A 11 39.90 -40.33 -34.50
C ILE A 11 40.66 -39.01 -34.34
N VAL A 12 41.40 -38.59 -35.37
CA VAL A 12 42.16 -37.34 -35.33
C VAL A 12 41.22 -36.13 -35.24
N ALA A 13 40.12 -36.13 -36.00
CA ALA A 13 39.11 -35.08 -35.94
C ALA A 13 38.42 -35.03 -34.56
N LEU A 14 38.12 -36.19 -33.96
CA LEU A 14 37.57 -36.26 -32.61
C LEU A 14 38.56 -35.70 -31.58
N LEU A 15 39.83 -36.10 -31.64
CA LEU A 15 40.86 -35.59 -30.73
C LEU A 15 41.06 -34.08 -30.89
N ALA A 16 41.13 -33.59 -32.13
CA ALA A 16 41.28 -32.17 -32.42
C ALA A 16 40.05 -31.37 -31.93
N GLY A 17 38.84 -31.86 -32.20
CA GLY A 17 37.59 -31.26 -31.73
C GLY A 17 37.46 -31.29 -30.21
N ALA A 18 37.87 -32.38 -29.55
CA ALA A 18 37.88 -32.50 -28.10
C ALA A 18 38.89 -31.56 -27.45
N LEU A 19 40.09 -31.40 -28.03
CA LEU A 19 41.09 -30.45 -27.53
C LEU A 19 40.59 -29.01 -27.63
N ILE A 20 40.04 -28.63 -28.79
CA ILE A 20 39.51 -27.29 -29.02
C ILE A 20 38.28 -27.04 -28.13
N GLY A 21 37.36 -28.00 -28.04
CA GLY A 21 36.19 -27.93 -27.18
C GLY A 21 36.54 -27.82 -25.69
N TYR A 22 37.55 -28.57 -25.24
CA TYR A 22 38.04 -28.49 -23.87
C TYR A 22 38.72 -27.16 -23.57
N LEU A 23 39.56 -26.64 -24.49
CA LEU A 23 40.20 -25.33 -24.35
C LEU A 23 39.17 -24.19 -24.31
N MET A 24 38.15 -24.24 -25.17
CA MET A 24 37.09 -23.22 -25.20
C MET A 24 36.18 -23.31 -23.97
N GLY A 25 35.78 -24.52 -23.56
CA GLY A 25 34.92 -24.75 -22.40
C GLY A 25 35.59 -24.44 -21.06
N ARG A 26 36.92 -24.65 -20.97
CA ARG A 26 37.69 -24.35 -19.76
C ARG A 26 37.98 -22.87 -19.56
N SER A 27 37.94 -22.06 -20.62
CA SER A 27 38.07 -20.60 -20.54
C SER A 27 36.82 -19.88 -19.99
N GLY A 28 35.81 -20.63 -19.53
CA GLY A 28 34.67 -20.08 -18.81
C GLY A 28 35.16 -19.31 -17.58
N ASP A 29 34.91 -17.99 -17.59
CA ASP A 29 35.30 -17.09 -16.52
C ASP A 29 34.54 -17.42 -15.22
N THR A 30 35.16 -18.22 -14.37
CA THR A 30 34.62 -18.59 -13.05
C THR A 30 34.39 -17.38 -12.16
N SER A 31 35.06 -16.24 -12.44
CA SER A 31 34.89 -15.01 -11.67
C SER A 31 33.54 -14.36 -11.94
N SER A 32 33.03 -14.43 -13.16
CA SER A 32 31.69 -13.95 -13.52
C SER A 32 30.59 -14.77 -12.85
N GLN A 33 30.76 -16.10 -12.74
CA GLN A 33 29.83 -16.95 -11.98
C GLN A 33 29.83 -16.58 -10.49
N LYS A 34 31.00 -16.33 -9.90
CA LYS A 34 31.10 -15.91 -8.50
C LYS A 34 30.43 -14.56 -8.23
N LYS A 35 30.52 -13.61 -9.16
CA LYS A 35 29.82 -12.32 -9.06
C LYS A 35 28.31 -12.50 -9.03
N LEU A 36 27.76 -13.30 -9.96
CA LEU A 36 26.33 -13.60 -9.99
C LEU A 36 25.85 -14.28 -8.70
N THR A 37 26.63 -15.22 -8.16
CA THR A 37 26.28 -15.86 -6.89
C THR A 37 26.36 -14.90 -5.71
N ASN A 38 27.27 -13.92 -5.75
CA ASN A 38 27.36 -12.90 -4.70
C ASN A 38 26.18 -11.93 -4.79
N GLU A 39 25.81 -11.47 -5.99
CA GLU A 39 24.65 -10.60 -6.21
C GLU A 39 23.35 -11.26 -5.73
N LEU A 40 23.16 -12.57 -5.99
CA LEU A 40 21.99 -13.27 -5.48
C LEU A 40 21.99 -13.38 -3.96
N ASN A 41 23.13 -13.67 -3.35
CA ASN A 41 23.24 -13.73 -1.90
C ASN A 41 23.00 -12.36 -1.25
N GLU A 42 23.51 -11.29 -1.87
CA GLU A 42 23.30 -9.91 -1.42
C GLU A 42 21.83 -9.52 -1.49
N ALA A 43 21.16 -9.74 -2.63
CA ALA A 43 19.74 -9.46 -2.78
C ALA A 43 18.86 -10.28 -1.81
N GLN A 44 19.23 -11.55 -1.56
CA GLN A 44 18.53 -12.38 -0.59
C GLN A 44 18.72 -11.90 0.84
N ARG A 45 19.92 -11.41 1.17
CA ARG A 45 20.22 -10.79 2.46
C ARG A 45 19.40 -9.52 2.66
N ASP A 46 19.36 -8.64 1.66
CA ASP A 46 18.57 -7.41 1.72
C ASP A 46 17.08 -7.68 1.94
N LEU A 47 16.53 -8.70 1.27
CA LEU A 47 15.15 -9.13 1.51
C LEU A 47 14.94 -9.65 2.94
N SER A 48 15.89 -10.40 3.49
CA SER A 48 15.83 -10.87 4.87
C SER A 48 15.84 -9.71 5.85
N ASP A 49 16.78 -8.78 5.68
CA ASP A 49 16.94 -7.61 6.53
C ASP A 49 15.70 -6.71 6.46
N TYR A 50 15.09 -6.56 5.28
CA TYR A 50 13.83 -5.83 5.10
C TYR A 50 12.66 -6.52 5.83
N LYS A 51 12.53 -7.84 5.70
CA LYS A 51 11.50 -8.62 6.41
C LYS A 51 11.65 -8.51 7.93
N GLU A 52 12.88 -8.53 8.45
CA GLU A 52 13.15 -8.35 9.88
C GLU A 52 12.74 -6.95 10.35
N LYS A 53 13.10 -5.89 9.60
CA LYS A 53 12.68 -4.52 9.88
C LYS A 53 11.16 -4.36 9.92
N ILE A 54 10.46 -4.95 8.94
CA ILE A 54 8.99 -4.94 8.90
C ILE A 54 8.40 -5.64 10.12
N ASN A 55 8.91 -6.83 10.46
CA ASN A 55 8.42 -7.58 11.60
C ASN A 55 8.59 -6.78 12.91
N GLY A 56 9.74 -6.12 13.09
CA GLY A 56 9.97 -5.23 14.22
C GLY A 56 9.06 -4.00 14.24
N HIS A 57 8.68 -3.45 13.07
CA HIS A 57 7.68 -2.39 12.99
C HIS A 57 6.29 -2.89 13.39
N PHE A 58 5.86 -4.07 12.93
CA PHE A 58 4.57 -4.63 13.31
C PHE A 58 4.48 -4.98 14.79
N GLU A 59 5.56 -5.48 15.39
CA GLU A 59 5.63 -5.72 16.84
C GLU A 59 5.45 -4.42 17.63
N LYS A 60 6.20 -3.36 17.28
CA LYS A 60 6.02 -2.04 17.89
C LYS A 60 4.62 -1.47 17.66
N THR A 61 4.10 -1.57 16.44
CA THR A 61 2.74 -1.08 16.13
C THR A 61 1.69 -1.81 16.96
N ALA A 62 1.81 -3.13 17.14
CA ALA A 62 0.90 -3.89 17.99
C ALA A 62 0.95 -3.41 19.46
N GLU A 63 2.14 -3.13 19.98
CA GLU A 63 2.31 -2.58 21.34
C GLU A 63 1.66 -1.20 21.48
N LEU A 64 1.85 -0.31 20.50
CA LEU A 64 1.26 1.04 20.50
C LEU A 64 -0.27 0.98 20.39
N VAL A 65 -0.81 0.13 19.50
CA VAL A 65 -2.26 -0.07 19.34
C VAL A 65 -2.89 -0.63 20.62
N ASN A 66 -2.22 -1.54 21.30
CA ASN A 66 -2.69 -2.07 22.57
C ASN A 66 -2.72 -0.97 23.66
N ASN A 67 -1.67 -0.15 23.77
CA ASN A 67 -1.63 0.99 24.69
C ASN A 67 -2.73 2.01 24.39
N LEU A 68 -3.01 2.28 23.11
CA LEU A 68 -4.11 3.15 22.70
C LEU A 68 -5.46 2.57 23.12
N THR A 69 -5.68 1.27 22.90
CA THR A 69 -6.92 0.57 23.29
C THR A 69 -7.14 0.63 24.80
N GLU A 70 -6.08 0.42 25.57
CA GLU A 70 -6.10 0.52 27.03
C GLU A 70 -6.43 1.94 27.50
N SER A 71 -5.77 2.94 26.92
CA SER A 71 -6.03 4.36 27.21
C SER A 71 -7.48 4.76 26.86
N TYR A 72 -8.00 4.27 25.73
CA TYR A 72 -9.39 4.48 25.34
C TYR A 72 -10.38 3.88 26.34
N LYS A 73 -10.15 2.64 26.78
CA LYS A 73 -10.96 2.00 27.83
C LYS A 73 -10.94 2.81 29.13
N GLN A 74 -9.78 3.26 29.55
CA GLN A 74 -9.62 4.06 30.78
C GLN A 74 -10.39 5.38 30.71
N VAL A 75 -10.34 6.08 29.56
CA VAL A 75 -11.14 7.31 29.35
C VAL A 75 -12.64 7.02 29.46
N HIS A 76 -13.12 5.94 28.84
CA HIS A 76 -14.52 5.53 28.94
C HIS A 76 -14.93 5.16 30.36
N GLN A 77 -14.11 4.39 31.07
CA GLN A 77 -14.33 4.03 32.47
C GLN A 77 -14.41 5.28 33.35
N HIS A 78 -13.49 6.23 33.14
CA HIS A 78 -13.45 7.50 33.87
C HIS A 78 -14.69 8.35 33.59
N LEU A 79 -15.18 8.38 32.34
CA LEU A 79 -16.41 9.10 32.00
C LEU A 79 -17.65 8.47 32.65
N ALA A 80 -17.75 7.14 32.64
CA ALA A 80 -18.84 6.42 33.29
C ALA A 80 -18.84 6.69 34.80
N GLN A 81 -17.69 6.54 35.46
CA GLN A 81 -17.54 6.83 36.89
C GLN A 81 -17.77 8.31 37.22
N GLY A 82 -17.35 9.22 36.33
CA GLY A 82 -17.61 10.65 36.44
C GLY A 82 -19.11 10.95 36.40
N SER A 83 -19.87 10.30 35.52
CA SER A 83 -21.33 10.46 35.48
C SER A 83 -21.99 9.98 36.76
N GLU A 84 -21.58 8.84 37.32
CA GLU A 84 -22.12 8.35 38.60
C GLU A 84 -21.80 9.32 39.75
N THR A 85 -20.56 9.77 39.86
CA THR A 85 -20.13 10.70 40.92
C THR A 85 -20.84 12.05 40.81
N LEU A 86 -21.01 12.57 39.60
CA LEU A 86 -21.63 13.88 39.35
C LEU A 86 -23.17 13.82 39.43
N CYS A 87 -23.79 12.72 39.02
CA CYS A 87 -25.25 12.54 39.07
C CYS A 87 -25.76 12.10 40.46
N MET A 88 -24.92 11.45 41.28
CA MET A 88 -25.28 11.12 42.67
C MET A 88 -25.53 12.35 43.55
N GLY A 89 -25.01 13.52 43.18
CA GLY A 89 -25.32 14.79 43.85
C GLY A 89 -26.61 15.48 43.38
N VAL A 90 -27.15 15.09 42.22
CA VAL A 90 -28.28 15.79 41.56
C VAL A 90 -29.61 15.03 41.71
N HIS A 91 -29.56 13.73 42.03
CA HIS A 91 -30.77 12.92 42.23
C HIS A 91 -30.77 12.27 43.61
N SER A 92 -31.20 13.02 44.63
CA SER A 92 -32.00 12.38 45.68
C SER A 92 -33.35 12.03 45.05
N PRO A 93 -33.69 10.75 44.83
CA PRO A 93 -34.96 10.36 44.21
C PRO A 93 -36.18 10.83 45.01
N ASP A 94 -36.00 11.20 46.28
CA ASP A 94 -37.07 11.76 47.12
C ASP A 94 -37.54 13.16 46.70
N LYS A 95 -36.70 13.97 46.03
CA LYS A 95 -37.08 15.37 45.69
C LYS A 95 -37.70 15.54 44.31
N LEU A 96 -37.57 14.55 43.42
CA LEU A 96 -38.14 14.61 42.07
C LEU A 96 -39.53 13.97 41.98
N ASN A 97 -39.87 13.09 42.92
CA ASN A 97 -41.18 12.45 42.99
C ASN A 97 -42.26 13.29 43.71
N SER A 98 -41.89 14.42 44.34
CA SER A 98 -42.84 15.23 45.11
C SER A 98 -43.61 16.27 44.29
N ASP A 99 -43.16 16.63 43.08
CA ASP A 99 -43.74 17.73 42.30
C ASP A 99 -44.18 17.35 40.87
N ALA A 100 -43.91 16.13 40.41
CA ALA A 100 -44.21 15.70 39.03
C ALA A 100 -45.50 14.87 38.89
N LYS A 101 -46.63 15.35 39.45
CA LYS A 101 -47.95 14.80 39.12
C LYS A 101 -48.79 15.80 38.31
N PRO A 102 -48.63 15.88 36.98
CA PRO A 102 -49.75 16.23 36.12
C PRO A 102 -50.62 14.98 35.97
N GLN A 103 -51.87 15.09 36.42
CA GLN A 103 -52.95 14.19 36.03
C GLN A 103 -53.05 14.17 34.50
N ILE A 104 -52.76 13.03 33.89
CA ILE A 104 -53.35 12.67 32.60
C ILE A 104 -54.19 11.43 32.89
N GLU A 105 -55.48 11.63 32.77
CA GLU A 105 -56.58 10.74 33.08
C GLU A 105 -56.84 9.84 31.85
N GLU A 106 -56.93 8.53 32.11
CA GLU A 106 -57.54 7.47 31.25
C GLU A 106 -56.89 7.20 29.88
N GLN A 107 -56.59 5.99 29.39
CA GLN A 107 -56.92 4.59 29.71
C GLN A 107 -56.01 3.67 28.80
N PRO A 108 -56.06 2.32 28.86
CA PRO A 108 -54.88 1.43 28.90
C PRO A 108 -54.54 0.63 27.61
N GLN A 109 -53.28 0.16 27.55
CA GLN A 109 -52.77 -1.11 26.95
C GLN A 109 -52.85 -1.26 25.40
N THR A 110 -51.86 -1.71 24.63
CA THR A 110 -50.72 -2.63 24.81
C THR A 110 -49.80 -2.52 23.56
N GLU A 111 -48.47 -2.64 23.73
CA GLU A 111 -47.37 -2.73 22.73
C GLU A 111 -47.46 -3.95 21.77
N PRO A 112 -46.56 -4.17 20.76
CA PRO A 112 -45.46 -3.34 20.22
C PRO A 112 -45.27 -3.39 18.66
N GLU A 113 -44.28 -2.61 18.19
CA GLU A 113 -43.42 -2.73 16.98
C GLU A 113 -43.53 -1.70 15.83
N GLU A 114 -42.38 -1.01 15.69
CA GLU A 114 -41.72 -0.40 14.52
C GLU A 114 -42.54 0.37 13.49
N ALA A 115 -42.41 1.71 13.55
CA ALA A 115 -42.57 2.57 12.39
C ALA A 115 -41.43 3.61 12.37
N LYS A 116 -40.55 3.44 11.37
CA LYS A 116 -39.65 4.48 10.88
C LYS A 116 -40.54 5.51 10.18
N ASP A 117 -40.48 6.77 10.61
CA ASP A 117 -41.08 7.87 9.86
C ASP A 117 -40.01 8.74 9.23
N ASP A 118 -40.26 8.96 7.95
CA ASP A 118 -39.56 9.74 6.97
C ASP A 118 -39.43 11.24 7.33
N ILE A 119 -38.32 11.84 6.88
CA ILE A 119 -38.30 13.26 6.51
C ILE A 119 -37.73 13.34 5.09
N GLU A 120 -38.58 13.88 4.21
CA GLU A 120 -38.39 14.10 2.76
C GLU A 120 -37.08 14.81 2.39
N PRO A 121 -36.65 14.65 1.12
CA PRO A 121 -36.71 15.84 0.27
C PRO A 121 -37.33 15.57 -1.11
N THR A 122 -38.37 16.36 -1.39
CA THR A 122 -38.63 17.10 -2.64
C THR A 122 -38.08 16.50 -3.95
N GLU A 123 -38.99 15.80 -4.64
CA GLU A 123 -39.42 16.05 -6.02
C GLU A 123 -38.41 16.56 -7.07
N ALA A 124 -38.00 15.67 -7.99
CA ALA A 124 -38.01 15.96 -9.43
C ALA A 124 -38.25 14.66 -10.20
N ALA A 125 -39.45 14.56 -10.78
CA ALA A 125 -40.01 13.39 -11.43
C ALA A 125 -39.32 12.97 -12.75
N LYS A 126 -39.14 11.66 -12.93
CA LYS A 126 -39.26 10.93 -14.21
C LYS A 126 -39.66 9.46 -13.93
N PRO A 127 -40.46 8.81 -14.80
CA PRO A 127 -41.29 7.68 -14.39
C PRO A 127 -40.55 6.33 -14.44
N GLU A 128 -40.84 5.53 -13.41
CA GLU A 128 -41.19 4.10 -13.37
C GLU A 128 -40.29 3.05 -14.07
N ASP A 129 -40.00 2.00 -13.29
CA ASP A 129 -39.38 0.69 -13.61
C ASP A 129 -37.86 0.62 -13.85
N GLU A 130 -37.05 0.67 -12.79
CA GLU A 130 -35.84 -0.18 -12.63
C GLU A 130 -35.51 -0.39 -11.14
N PRO A 131 -35.03 -1.58 -10.72
CA PRO A 131 -34.71 -1.84 -9.31
C PRO A 131 -33.57 -0.93 -8.84
N VAL A 132 -33.75 -0.29 -7.68
CA VAL A 132 -32.74 0.58 -7.05
C VAL A 132 -31.48 -0.24 -6.74
N VAL A 133 -30.51 -0.20 -7.66
CA VAL A 133 -29.16 -0.71 -7.42
C VAL A 133 -28.47 0.28 -6.48
N ILE A 134 -28.33 -0.10 -5.21
CA ILE A 134 -27.47 0.60 -4.28
C ILE A 134 -26.03 0.33 -4.73
N GLU A 135 -25.47 1.20 -5.56
CA GLU A 135 -24.08 1.08 -5.98
C GLU A 135 -23.14 1.33 -4.79
N PRO A 136 -22.12 0.48 -4.58
CA PRO A 136 -21.12 0.74 -3.56
C PRO A 136 -20.43 2.10 -3.85
N PRO A 137 -19.96 2.82 -2.82
CA PRO A 137 -19.29 4.09 -2.99
C PRO A 137 -18.16 3.94 -4.01
N ARG A 138 -18.27 4.64 -5.14
CA ARG A 138 -17.26 4.60 -6.19
C ARG A 138 -16.07 5.41 -5.70
N ASP A 139 -15.09 4.72 -5.14
CA ASP A 139 -13.78 5.27 -4.72
C ASP A 139 -12.89 5.73 -5.90
N TYR A 140 -13.43 5.85 -7.11
CA TYR A 140 -12.73 6.33 -8.29
C TYR A 140 -13.45 7.55 -8.88
N ALA A 141 -12.75 8.67 -8.98
CA ALA A 141 -13.24 9.87 -9.67
C ALA A 141 -13.58 9.50 -11.13
N PRO A 142 -14.81 9.78 -11.62
CA PRO A 142 -15.18 9.47 -12.99
C PRO A 142 -14.35 10.33 -13.95
N LYS A 143 -13.52 9.66 -14.76
CA LYS A 143 -12.66 10.33 -15.73
C LYS A 143 -13.36 10.51 -17.07
N LYS A 144 -13.06 11.63 -17.74
CA LYS A 144 -13.40 11.80 -19.16
C LYS A 144 -12.46 10.92 -19.99
N ALA A 145 -12.90 10.49 -21.17
CA ALA A 145 -12.15 9.55 -22.01
C ALA A 145 -10.73 10.03 -22.40
N ASP A 146 -10.47 11.33 -22.28
CA ASP A 146 -9.20 11.98 -22.66
C ASP A 146 -8.27 12.26 -21.46
N GLU A 147 -8.63 11.81 -20.25
CA GLU A 147 -7.90 12.11 -19.02
C GLU A 147 -7.15 10.88 -18.52
N GLU A 148 -5.81 10.94 -18.56
CA GLU A 148 -4.97 9.81 -18.21
C GLU A 148 -5.05 9.45 -16.71
N GLY A 149 -4.93 8.16 -16.41
CA GLY A 149 -4.91 7.56 -15.07
C GLY A 149 -4.03 8.33 -14.07
N THR A 150 -4.45 8.44 -12.80
CA THR A 150 -3.56 8.88 -11.70
C THR A 150 -2.45 7.85 -11.45
N LEU A 151 -2.61 6.65 -12.00
CA LEU A 151 -1.64 5.56 -12.04
C LEU A 151 -0.97 5.42 -13.42
N SER A 152 -1.13 6.39 -14.33
CA SER A 152 -0.42 6.34 -15.60
C SER A 152 1.04 6.76 -15.40
N ASP A 153 1.97 6.09 -16.09
CA ASP A 153 3.43 6.35 -16.00
C ASP A 153 3.86 7.77 -16.41
N LYS A 154 2.92 8.55 -16.92
CA LYS A 154 3.05 9.91 -17.48
C LYS A 154 2.33 10.95 -16.64
N PHE A 155 1.63 10.54 -15.58
CA PHE A 155 1.00 11.45 -14.63
C PHE A 155 2.07 12.28 -13.92
N GLY A 156 2.06 13.59 -14.12
CA GLY A 156 3.05 14.53 -13.56
C GLY A 156 4.27 14.80 -14.46
N LEU A 157 4.46 14.07 -15.56
CA LEU A 157 5.53 14.32 -16.53
C LEU A 157 5.05 15.31 -17.61
N LYS A 158 4.85 16.57 -17.23
CA LYS A 158 4.73 17.65 -18.22
C LYS A 158 6.11 17.91 -18.81
N LYS A 159 6.28 17.64 -20.10
CA LYS A 159 7.48 18.00 -20.87
C LYS A 159 7.60 19.52 -20.85
N LYS A 160 8.52 20.04 -20.05
CA LYS A 160 8.89 21.47 -20.01
C LYS A 160 9.33 21.89 -21.41
N SER A 161 8.51 22.69 -22.08
CA SER A 161 8.98 23.59 -23.12
C SER A 161 9.70 24.75 -22.41
N ASP A 162 10.93 25.02 -22.82
CA ASP A 162 11.82 26.07 -22.37
C ASP A 162 11.08 27.37 -22.00
N SER A 163 11.03 27.75 -20.72
CA SER A 163 10.81 29.15 -20.25
C SER A 163 10.86 29.38 -18.73
N GLU A 164 10.86 28.36 -17.86
CA GLU A 164 10.71 28.60 -16.42
C GLU A 164 11.76 27.82 -15.59
N GLU A 165 13.00 28.32 -15.58
CA GLU A 165 14.11 27.75 -14.79
C GLU A 165 14.57 28.61 -13.59
N GLU A 166 13.94 29.76 -13.29
CA GLU A 166 14.54 30.70 -12.32
C GLU A 166 13.89 30.78 -10.92
N GLU A 167 12.76 30.13 -10.61
CA GLU A 167 12.01 30.48 -9.36
C GLU A 167 11.76 29.39 -8.31
N LEU A 168 12.45 28.23 -8.32
CA LEU A 168 12.17 27.17 -7.33
C LEU A 168 13.40 26.61 -6.58
N GLN A 169 14.41 27.45 -6.34
CA GLN A 169 15.56 27.06 -5.51
C GLN A 169 15.35 27.22 -3.99
N ASP A 170 14.21 27.75 -3.51
CA ASP A 170 14.10 28.21 -2.11
C ASP A 170 13.18 27.40 -1.16
N VAL A 171 12.68 26.22 -1.54
CA VAL A 171 11.73 25.46 -0.67
C VAL A 171 12.03 23.94 -0.54
N ILE A 172 13.30 23.53 -0.52
CA ILE A 172 13.64 22.13 -0.19
C ILE A 172 14.59 22.06 1.01
N PRO A 173 14.17 21.49 2.16
CA PRO A 173 15.08 21.27 3.29
C PRO A 173 16.18 20.25 2.92
N PRO A 174 17.42 20.43 3.42
CA PRO A 174 18.60 19.75 2.92
C PRO A 174 18.76 18.37 3.59
N ILE A 175 17.94 17.37 3.25
CA ILE A 175 18.10 16.02 3.84
C ILE A 175 18.06 14.89 2.80
N LEU A 176 17.94 15.18 1.51
CA LEU A 176 17.86 14.11 0.49
C LEU A 176 18.64 14.42 -0.79
N LYS A 177 19.90 14.84 -0.66
CA LYS A 177 20.83 15.00 -1.81
C LYS A 177 21.97 13.97 -1.85
N ASP A 178 22.16 13.18 -0.79
CA ASP A 178 23.36 12.34 -0.64
C ASP A 178 23.17 10.83 -0.91
N GLN A 179 21.98 10.37 -1.31
CA GLN A 179 21.72 8.94 -1.53
C GLN A 179 21.21 8.58 -2.93
N ILE A 180 21.44 9.42 -3.94
CA ILE A 180 21.30 9.00 -5.33
C ILE A 180 22.69 8.56 -5.81
N PRO A 181 22.96 7.25 -6.01
CA PRO A 181 24.20 6.83 -6.63
C PRO A 181 24.25 7.38 -8.05
N HIS A 182 25.18 8.30 -8.32
CA HIS A 182 25.53 8.73 -9.66
C HIS A 182 26.18 7.58 -10.41
N THR A 183 25.38 6.76 -11.09
CA THR A 183 25.87 5.87 -12.15
C THR A 183 25.73 6.57 -13.50
N SER A 184 26.39 7.72 -13.67
CA SER A 184 26.64 8.29 -15.00
C SER A 184 27.82 7.56 -15.62
N ASP A 185 27.53 6.36 -16.14
CA ASP A 185 28.46 5.59 -16.93
C ASP A 185 28.67 6.27 -18.29
N SER A 186 29.93 6.34 -18.68
CA SER A 186 30.41 7.03 -19.87
C SER A 186 30.03 6.25 -21.13
N VAL A 187 28.91 6.60 -21.76
CA VAL A 187 28.59 6.10 -23.10
C VAL A 187 29.45 6.82 -24.13
N LYS A 188 30.59 6.20 -24.41
CA LYS A 188 31.50 6.49 -25.52
C LYS A 188 30.72 6.45 -26.85
N LYS A 189 30.61 7.61 -27.49
CA LYS A 189 30.04 7.81 -28.83
C LYS A 189 30.85 7.02 -29.88
N PRO A 190 30.23 6.18 -30.74
CA PRO A 190 30.92 5.64 -31.91
C PRO A 190 30.95 6.68 -33.04
N ALA A 191 32.04 6.61 -33.82
CA ALA A 191 32.39 7.50 -34.91
C ALA A 191 31.41 7.46 -36.11
N SER A 192 31.26 8.62 -36.75
CA SER A 192 31.10 8.78 -38.20
C SER A 192 31.89 10.01 -38.63
#